data_AF-A0A0B1S488-F1
#
_entry.id   AF-A0A0B1S488-F1
#
_cell.length_a   1.000
_cell.length_b   1.000
_cell.length_c   1.000
_cell.angle_alpha   90.00
_cell.angle_beta   90.00
_cell.angle_gamma   90.00
#
_symmetry.space_group_name_H-M   'P 1'
#
loop_
_entity.id
_entity.type
_entity.pdbx_description
1 polymer ?
#
loop_
_entity_poly.entity_id
_entity_poly.type
_entity_poly.pdbx_seq_one_letter_code
_entity_poly.pdbx_strand_id
1 'polypeptide(L)'
;MEFINNIGYDFFALKDANTTGGLWAYGYTDFPTSPDLSKMTGSREEFVKLLEKLKFTEISDPMTTEKAIQVINNLPAGDTRINCLVFFSAQKNTQLLTPINPINKEIKRIVAVGYDSTDLGKVVGTRGVAVSVPYYWKDSDVENVVKAIQGTYKPTTPKPSTTPRPTTTPSKFASFLLLHEKGAHTLPQ
;
A
#
# COMPACT_ATOMS: atom_id res chain seq x y z
N MET A 1 -11.50 -2.30 6.49
CA MET A 1 -10.33 -1.68 7.14
C MET A 1 -9.46 -2.68 7.90
N GLU A 2 -10.05 -3.76 8.44
CA GLU A 2 -9.36 -4.78 9.24
C GLU A 2 -8.07 -5.34 8.61
N PHE A 3 -8.05 -5.58 7.29
CA PHE A 3 -6.85 -6.07 6.61
C PHE A 3 -5.63 -5.13 6.76
N ILE A 4 -5.81 -3.82 6.51
CA ILE A 4 -4.73 -2.82 6.66
C ILE A 4 -4.37 -2.67 8.14
N ASN A 5 -5.35 -2.82 9.03
CA ASN A 5 -5.12 -2.83 10.47
C ASN A 5 -4.19 -3.99 10.87
N ASN A 6 -4.41 -5.21 10.37
CA ASN A 6 -3.57 -6.36 10.69
C ASN A 6 -2.16 -6.22 10.11
N ILE A 7 -2.03 -5.70 8.88
CA ILE A 7 -0.70 -5.34 8.32
C ILE A 7 0.00 -4.34 9.24
N GLY A 8 -0.71 -3.30 9.69
CA GLY A 8 -0.17 -2.32 10.63
C GLY A 8 0.25 -2.94 11.96
N TYR A 9 -0.53 -3.88 12.50
CA TYR A 9 -0.19 -4.59 13.73
C TYR A 9 1.16 -5.31 13.60
N ASP A 10 1.33 -6.13 12.57
CA ASP A 10 2.56 -6.88 12.33
C ASP A 10 3.74 -5.96 12.01
N PHE A 11 3.51 -4.91 11.19
CA PHE A 11 4.54 -3.96 10.79
C PHE A 11 5.11 -3.18 11.99
N PHE A 12 4.26 -2.63 12.87
CA PHE A 12 4.72 -1.90 14.05
C PHE A 12 5.29 -2.84 15.14
N ALA A 13 5.02 -4.14 15.07
CA ALA A 13 5.62 -5.15 15.95
C ALA A 13 7.00 -5.64 15.47
N LEU A 14 7.47 -5.21 14.30
CA LEU A 14 8.82 -5.52 13.83
C LEU A 14 9.86 -4.98 14.80
N LYS A 15 10.92 -5.75 15.03
CA LYS A 15 12.00 -5.42 15.99
C LYS A 15 12.91 -4.27 15.52
N ASP A 16 12.61 -3.66 14.37
CA ASP A 16 13.37 -2.57 13.80
C ASP A 16 13.04 -1.28 14.56
N ALA A 17 14.07 -0.67 15.14
CA ALA A 17 13.93 0.33 16.20
C ALA A 17 13.26 1.66 15.80
N ASN A 18 12.87 1.86 14.54
CA ASN A 18 12.36 3.14 14.02
C ASN A 18 11.28 2.99 12.94
N THR A 19 10.46 1.95 13.06
CA THR A 19 9.33 1.75 12.16
C THR A 19 8.32 2.91 12.27
N THR A 20 8.10 3.62 11.17
CA THR A 20 7.06 4.66 11.10
C THR A 20 6.13 4.41 9.92
N GLY A 21 4.87 4.82 10.07
CA GLY A 21 3.83 4.66 9.07
C GLY A 21 2.96 5.90 8.93
N GLY A 22 2.48 6.15 7.73
CA GLY A 22 1.50 7.20 7.43
C GLY A 22 0.41 6.64 6.51
N LEU A 23 -0.76 7.27 6.56
CA LEU A 23 -1.91 6.84 5.77
C LEU A 23 -2.38 7.98 4.88
N TRP A 24 -2.63 7.65 3.60
CA TRP A 24 -3.30 8.54 2.67
C TRP A 24 -4.33 7.74 1.86
N ALA A 25 -5.45 8.37 1.53
CA ALA A 25 -6.54 7.72 0.83
C ALA A 25 -6.97 8.53 -0.39
N TYR A 26 -7.54 7.83 -1.35
CA TYR A 26 -8.01 8.39 -2.62
C TYR A 26 -9.35 7.74 -3.00
N GLY A 27 -10.04 8.29 -4.00
CA GLY A 27 -11.39 7.87 -4.36
C GLY A 27 -12.42 8.63 -3.56
N TYR A 28 -13.39 7.91 -2.99
CA TYR A 28 -14.52 8.50 -2.25
C TYR A 28 -14.15 8.70 -0.78
N THR A 29 -13.41 9.77 -0.49
CA THR A 29 -12.87 10.06 0.84
C THR A 29 -12.65 11.56 1.03
N ASP A 30 -12.55 12.02 2.28
CA ASP A 30 -12.25 13.42 2.66
C ASP A 30 -10.76 13.68 2.91
N PHE A 31 -9.89 12.72 2.58
CA PHE A 31 -8.43 12.91 2.66
C PHE A 31 -7.95 14.00 1.67
N PRO A 32 -6.81 14.66 1.98
CA PRO A 32 -6.24 15.66 1.09
C PRO A 32 -5.85 15.07 -0.27
N THR A 33 -5.69 15.91 -1.28
CA THR A 33 -5.35 15.51 -2.65
C THR A 33 -3.90 15.02 -2.82
N SER A 34 -3.06 15.12 -1.78
CA SER A 34 -1.71 14.56 -1.75
C SER A 34 -1.34 14.12 -0.33
N PRO A 35 -0.47 13.11 -0.18
CA PRO A 35 -0.04 12.65 1.13
C PRO A 35 0.86 13.68 1.79
N ASP A 36 0.67 13.87 3.10
CA ASP A 36 1.53 14.72 3.92
C ASP A 36 2.61 13.86 4.59
N LEU A 37 3.80 13.85 4.00
CA LEU A 37 4.93 13.04 4.48
C LEU A 37 5.47 13.50 5.84
N SER A 38 5.03 14.65 6.36
CA SER A 38 5.37 15.10 7.72
C SER A 38 4.54 14.40 8.81
N LYS A 39 3.40 13.77 8.44
CA LYS A 39 2.45 13.15 9.37
C LYS A 39 2.66 11.64 9.55
N MET A 40 3.90 11.18 9.42
CA MET A 40 4.25 9.80 9.74
C MET A 40 4.27 9.62 11.26
N THR A 41 3.77 8.48 11.75
CA THR A 41 3.75 8.13 13.18
C THR A 41 4.59 6.89 13.46
N GLY A 42 5.30 6.90 14.59
CA GLY A 42 5.99 5.72 15.14
C GLY A 42 5.14 4.90 16.12
N SER A 43 3.90 5.32 16.39
CA SER A 43 2.97 4.62 17.29
C SER A 43 1.90 3.88 16.51
N ARG A 44 1.67 2.63 16.90
CA ARG A 44 0.59 1.82 16.37
C ARG A 44 -0.77 2.43 16.68
N GLU A 45 -0.94 2.96 17.89
CA GLU A 45 -2.18 3.59 18.35
C GLU A 45 -2.52 4.82 17.51
N GLU A 46 -1.54 5.69 17.26
CA GLU A 46 -1.73 6.84 16.36
C GLU A 46 -2.02 6.41 14.93
N PHE A 47 -1.42 5.31 14.47
CA PHE A 47 -1.73 4.76 13.15
C PHE A 47 -3.16 4.21 13.08
N VAL A 48 -3.67 3.57 14.14
CA VAL A 48 -5.09 3.17 14.23
C VAL A 48 -6.01 4.39 14.13
N LYS A 49 -5.69 5.50 14.82
CA LYS A 49 -6.48 6.75 14.71
C LYS A 49 -6.50 7.31 13.29
N LEU A 50 -5.44 7.11 12.50
CA LEU A 50 -5.45 7.47 11.08
C LEU A 50 -6.37 6.53 10.28
N LEU A 51 -6.35 5.23 10.56
CA LEU A 51 -7.25 4.26 9.93
C LEU A 51 -8.71 4.53 10.25
N GLU A 52 -9.07 4.94 11.46
CA GLU A 52 -10.44 5.29 11.83
C GLU A 52 -11.01 6.46 11.01
N LYS A 53 -10.14 7.33 10.47
CA LYS A 53 -10.55 8.43 9.58
C LYS A 53 -10.87 7.96 8.16
N LEU A 54 -10.44 6.75 7.77
CA LEU A 54 -10.64 6.18 6.44
C LEU A 54 -12.10 5.76 6.23
N LYS A 55 -12.99 6.73 6.07
CA LYS A 55 -14.41 6.51 5.80
C LYS A 55 -14.74 6.78 4.33
N PHE A 56 -15.77 6.09 3.85
CA PHE A 56 -16.39 6.45 2.57
C PHE A 56 -17.06 7.81 2.72
N THR A 57 -16.71 8.73 1.83
CA THR A 57 -17.33 10.04 1.74
C THR A 57 -17.83 10.23 0.31
N GLU A 58 -19.14 10.44 0.17
CA GLU A 58 -19.73 10.72 -1.13
C GLU A 58 -19.33 12.13 -1.57
N ILE A 59 -18.45 12.20 -2.57
CA ILE A 59 -17.97 13.44 -3.18
C ILE A 59 -18.21 13.39 -4.69
N SER A 60 -18.43 14.56 -5.30
CA SER A 60 -18.80 14.68 -6.71
C SER A 60 -17.69 14.27 -7.67
N ASP A 61 -16.42 14.49 -7.29
CA ASP A 61 -15.25 14.21 -8.13
C ASP A 61 -14.21 13.38 -7.34
N PRO A 62 -14.44 12.07 -7.17
CA PRO A 62 -13.52 11.20 -6.45
C PRO A 62 -12.22 10.97 -7.25
N MET A 63 -11.08 10.98 -6.56
CA MET A 63 -9.79 10.76 -7.21
C MET A 63 -9.69 9.36 -7.81
N THR A 64 -9.33 9.28 -9.10
CA THR A 64 -9.12 8.00 -9.79
C THR A 64 -7.80 7.33 -9.39
N THR A 65 -7.69 6.01 -9.60
CA THR A 65 -6.43 5.27 -9.41
C THR A 65 -5.28 5.82 -10.23
N GLU A 66 -5.53 6.21 -11.48
CA GLU A 66 -4.53 6.83 -12.35
C GLU A 66 -4.05 8.17 -11.77
N LYS A 67 -4.98 9.01 -11.29
CA LYS A 67 -4.62 10.29 -10.68
C LYS A 67 -3.83 10.11 -9.39
N ALA A 68 -4.18 9.10 -8.58
CA ALA A 68 -3.41 8.74 -7.39
C ALA A 68 -1.97 8.31 -7.72
N ILE A 69 -1.79 7.48 -8.76
CA ILE A 69 -0.46 7.08 -9.24
C ILE A 69 0.34 8.31 -9.69
N GLN A 70 -0.30 9.25 -10.40
CA GLN A 70 0.35 10.51 -10.79
C GLN A 70 0.79 11.34 -9.59
N VAL A 71 -0.03 11.45 -8.54
CA VAL A 71 0.34 12.17 -7.30
C VAL A 71 1.55 11.51 -6.65
N ILE A 72 1.52 10.19 -6.51
CA ILE A 72 2.65 9.40 -5.96
C ILE A 72 3.91 9.59 -6.79
N ASN A 73 3.78 9.57 -8.12
CA ASN A 73 4.92 9.68 -9.02
C ASN A 73 5.59 11.06 -8.92
N ASN A 74 4.82 12.10 -8.56
CA ASN A 74 5.28 13.49 -8.45
C ASN A 74 5.61 13.92 -7.00
N LEU A 75 5.69 12.98 -6.04
CA LEU A 75 6.12 13.34 -4.68
C LEU A 75 7.51 14.00 -4.71
N PRO A 76 7.73 15.06 -3.90
CA PRO A 76 8.98 15.83 -3.95
C PRO A 76 10.23 14.96 -3.86
N ALA A 77 11.19 15.21 -4.75
CA ALA A 77 12.46 14.50 -4.72
C ALA A 77 13.28 14.87 -3.47
N GLY A 78 14.06 13.92 -2.96
CA GLY A 78 14.96 14.13 -1.83
C GLY A 78 14.30 14.11 -0.45
N ASP A 79 12.98 13.90 -0.37
CA ASP A 79 12.31 13.66 0.91
C ASP A 79 12.61 12.25 1.41
N THR A 80 13.44 12.15 2.44
CA THR A 80 13.93 10.89 3.01
C THR A 80 12.98 10.27 4.05
N ARG A 81 11.81 10.89 4.31
CA ARG A 81 10.89 10.43 5.37
C ARG A 81 10.17 9.12 5.03
N ILE A 82 10.14 8.76 3.75
CA ILE A 82 9.54 7.52 3.27
C ILE A 82 10.55 6.76 2.43
N ASN A 83 10.61 5.45 2.63
CA ASN A 83 11.43 4.57 1.80
C ASN A 83 10.70 3.34 1.26
N CYS A 84 9.48 3.08 1.76
CA CYS A 84 8.60 2.04 1.30
C CYS A 84 7.20 2.61 1.01
N LEU A 85 6.70 2.39 -0.19
CA LEU A 85 5.32 2.70 -0.56
C LEU A 85 4.53 1.39 -0.63
N VAL A 86 3.38 1.33 0.06
CA VAL A 86 2.43 0.23 -0.06
C VAL A 86 1.13 0.75 -0.69
N PHE A 87 0.92 0.37 -1.93
CA PHE A 87 -0.17 0.83 -2.78
C PHE A 87 -1.32 -0.18 -2.78
N PHE A 88 -2.49 0.09 -2.18
CA PHE A 88 -3.65 -0.80 -2.29
C PHE A 88 -4.60 -0.33 -3.38
N SER A 89 -5.06 -1.27 -4.21
CA SER A 89 -6.09 -1.00 -5.21
C SER A 89 -6.92 -2.24 -5.50
N ALA A 90 -8.22 -2.04 -5.71
CA ALA A 90 -9.16 -3.04 -6.21
C ALA A 90 -9.59 -2.76 -7.66
N GLN A 91 -8.84 -1.92 -8.38
CA GLN A 91 -9.13 -1.52 -9.76
C GLN A 91 -9.09 -2.73 -10.69
N LYS A 92 -10.23 -3.16 -11.22
CA LYS A 92 -10.29 -4.37 -12.08
C LYS A 92 -9.50 -4.24 -13.39
N ASN A 93 -9.57 -3.09 -14.05
CA ASN A 93 -8.81 -2.85 -15.28
C ASN A 93 -7.53 -2.07 -14.96
N THR A 94 -6.40 -2.78 -14.92
CA THR A 94 -5.07 -2.24 -14.61
C THR A 94 -4.21 -2.05 -15.86
N GLN A 95 -4.67 -2.48 -17.04
CA GLN A 95 -3.87 -2.44 -18.27
C GLN A 95 -3.55 -1.03 -18.75
N LEU A 96 -4.42 -0.07 -18.42
CA LEU A 96 -4.29 1.33 -18.82
C LEU A 96 -3.63 2.20 -17.75
N LEU A 97 -3.30 1.62 -16.59
CA LEU A 97 -2.65 2.37 -15.51
C LEU A 97 -1.18 2.56 -15.83
N THR A 98 -0.68 3.76 -15.57
CA THR A 98 0.76 4.02 -15.63
C THR A 98 1.49 3.30 -14.48
N PRO A 99 2.76 2.91 -14.67
CA PRO A 99 3.54 2.36 -13.57
C PRO A 99 3.79 3.38 -12.46
N ILE A 100 3.81 2.89 -11.22
CA ILE A 100 4.30 3.61 -10.05
C ILE A 100 5.82 3.69 -10.18
N ASN A 101 6.31 4.88 -10.48
CA ASN A 101 7.72 5.20 -10.60
C ASN A 101 7.98 6.61 -10.06
N PRO A 102 8.09 6.77 -8.73
CA PRO A 102 8.31 8.07 -8.12
C PRO A 102 9.60 8.76 -8.60
N ILE A 103 9.49 10.08 -8.80
CA ILE A 103 10.65 10.96 -8.97
C ILE A 103 11.48 10.96 -7.69
N ASN A 104 10.84 10.85 -6.51
CA ASN A 104 11.53 10.68 -5.25
C ASN A 104 12.21 9.31 -5.18
N LYS A 105 13.55 9.31 -5.33
CA LYS A 105 14.38 8.09 -5.32
C LYS A 105 14.61 7.52 -3.92
N GLU A 106 14.23 8.24 -2.87
CA GLU A 106 14.25 7.73 -1.50
C GLU A 106 13.20 6.64 -1.27
N ILE A 107 12.12 6.62 -2.07
CA ILE A 107 11.17 5.51 -2.14
C ILE A 107 11.83 4.33 -2.86
N LYS A 108 12.57 3.54 -2.08
CA LYS A 108 13.36 2.40 -2.56
C LYS A 108 12.50 1.17 -2.83
N ARG A 109 11.47 0.96 -2.01
CA ARG A 109 10.59 -0.20 -2.07
C ARG A 109 9.18 0.21 -2.46
N ILE A 110 8.61 -0.52 -3.41
CA ILE A 110 7.23 -0.33 -3.87
C ILE A 110 6.54 -1.69 -3.76
N VAL A 111 5.50 -1.75 -2.95
CA VAL A 111 4.63 -2.92 -2.82
C VAL A 111 3.27 -2.49 -3.34
N ALA A 112 2.69 -3.18 -4.32
CA ALA A 112 1.29 -2.99 -4.65
C ALA A 112 0.46 -4.19 -4.21
N VAL A 113 -0.56 -3.91 -3.42
CA VAL A 113 -1.49 -4.89 -2.89
C VAL A 113 -2.77 -4.84 -3.71
N GLY A 114 -2.96 -5.84 -4.55
CA GLY A 114 -4.14 -5.99 -5.38
C GLY A 114 -5.26 -6.65 -4.61
N TYR A 115 -6.18 -5.85 -4.06
CA TYR A 115 -7.32 -6.38 -3.33
C TYR A 115 -8.37 -6.98 -4.29
N ASP A 116 -9.14 -7.94 -3.80
CA ASP A 116 -10.12 -8.68 -4.61
C ASP A 116 -9.49 -9.29 -5.87
N SER A 117 -8.35 -9.94 -5.66
CA SER A 117 -7.54 -10.64 -6.67
C SER A 117 -7.13 -9.77 -7.86
N THR A 118 -6.96 -8.47 -7.63
CA THR A 118 -6.54 -7.52 -8.67
C THR A 118 -5.07 -7.74 -9.03
N ASP A 119 -4.76 -7.81 -10.32
CA ASP A 119 -3.36 -7.89 -10.78
C ASP A 119 -2.75 -6.49 -10.97
N LEU A 120 -1.81 -6.15 -10.10
CA LEU A 120 -1.03 -4.90 -10.14
C LEU A 120 0.40 -5.11 -10.63
N GLY A 121 0.74 -6.27 -11.22
CA GLY A 121 2.09 -6.60 -11.66
C GLY A 121 2.68 -5.60 -12.66
N LYS A 122 1.87 -5.10 -13.60
CA LYS A 122 2.31 -4.04 -14.52
C LYS A 122 2.41 -2.67 -13.84
N VAL A 123 1.59 -2.43 -12.82
CA VAL A 123 1.50 -1.15 -12.10
C VAL A 123 2.72 -0.92 -11.21
N VAL A 124 3.29 -1.96 -10.60
CA VAL A 124 4.51 -1.83 -9.77
C VAL A 124 5.79 -1.57 -10.56
N GLY A 125 5.73 -1.73 -11.89
CA GLY A 125 6.90 -1.64 -12.76
C GLY A 125 8.00 -2.63 -12.36
N THR A 126 9.24 -2.32 -12.73
CA THR A 126 10.40 -3.19 -12.48
C THR A 126 11.01 -3.04 -11.09
N ARG A 127 10.63 -1.99 -10.36
CA ARG A 127 11.20 -1.64 -9.03
C ARG A 127 10.38 -2.15 -7.86
N GLY A 128 9.16 -2.63 -8.12
CA GLY A 128 8.24 -3.04 -7.08
C GLY A 128 7.82 -4.50 -7.16
N VAL A 129 7.01 -4.91 -6.19
CA VAL A 129 6.43 -6.24 -6.09
C VAL A 129 4.93 -6.13 -5.93
N ALA A 130 4.19 -6.94 -6.70
CA ALA A 130 2.74 -7.04 -6.57
C ALA A 130 2.38 -8.24 -5.70
N VAL A 131 1.48 -8.03 -4.74
CA VAL A 131 0.88 -9.06 -3.90
C VAL A 131 -0.63 -9.05 -4.16
N SER A 132 -1.14 -10.08 -4.81
CA SER A 132 -2.58 -10.23 -5.04
C SER A 132 -3.23 -10.89 -3.82
N VAL A 133 -4.28 -10.26 -3.29
CA VAL A 133 -4.99 -10.68 -2.08
C VAL A 133 -6.46 -10.94 -2.42
N PRO A 134 -7.03 -12.11 -2.08
CA PRO A 134 -8.44 -12.39 -2.33
C PRO A 134 -9.35 -11.52 -1.48
N TYR A 135 -10.63 -11.40 -1.88
CA TYR A 135 -11.62 -10.67 -1.10
C TYR A 135 -11.78 -11.23 0.33
N TYR A 136 -11.78 -12.56 0.43
CA TYR A 136 -11.74 -13.29 1.70
C TYR A 136 -10.29 -13.69 1.99
N TRP A 137 -9.54 -12.75 2.56
CA TRP A 137 -8.14 -12.91 2.92
C TRP A 137 -7.98 -13.74 4.21
N LYS A 138 -6.78 -14.28 4.40
CA LYS A 138 -6.35 -15.05 5.56
C LYS A 138 -5.10 -14.42 6.17
N ASP A 139 -4.70 -14.85 7.35
CA ASP A 139 -3.49 -14.34 8.02
C ASP A 139 -2.22 -14.49 7.17
N SER A 140 -2.13 -15.56 6.37
CA SER A 140 -1.03 -15.75 5.42
C SER A 140 -0.94 -14.64 4.35
N ASP A 141 -2.07 -14.03 3.98
CA ASP A 141 -2.10 -12.92 3.03
C ASP A 141 -1.56 -11.64 3.67
N VAL A 142 -1.85 -11.40 4.96
CA VAL A 142 -1.24 -10.33 5.75
C VAL A 142 0.27 -10.54 5.83
N GLU A 143 0.70 -11.75 6.21
CA GLU A 143 2.12 -12.11 6.30
C GLU A 143 2.86 -11.90 4.98
N ASN A 144 2.23 -12.24 3.85
CA ASN A 144 2.81 -12.03 2.51
C ASN A 144 3.03 -10.54 2.21
N VAL A 145 2.10 -9.67 2.58
CA VAL A 145 2.27 -8.22 2.42
C VAL A 145 3.37 -7.69 3.34
N VAL A 146 3.43 -8.14 4.60
CA VAL A 146 4.49 -7.75 5.54
C VAL A 146 5.87 -8.20 5.04
N LYS A 147 5.99 -9.44 4.56
CA LYS A 147 7.21 -9.93 3.91
C LYS A 147 7.58 -9.10 2.68
N ALA A 148 6.60 -8.61 1.92
CA ALA A 148 6.86 -7.76 0.76
C ALA A 148 7.39 -6.39 1.20
N ILE A 149 6.85 -5.84 2.29
CA ILE A 149 7.34 -4.62 2.94
C ILE A 149 8.79 -4.80 3.44
N GLN A 150 9.14 -5.96 3.99
CA GLN A 150 10.51 -6.27 4.43
C GLN A 150 11.46 -6.65 3.27
N GLY A 151 10.93 -6.87 2.06
CA GLY A 151 11.69 -7.33 0.90
C GLY A 151 12.09 -8.81 0.93
N THR A 152 11.44 -9.62 1.75
CA THR A 152 11.67 -11.07 1.87
C THR A 152 10.60 -11.90 1.16
N TYR A 153 9.55 -11.27 0.64
CA TYR A 153 8.50 -11.93 -0.12
C TYR A 153 9.02 -12.53 -1.42
N LYS A 154 8.68 -13.79 -1.63
CA LYS A 154 8.93 -14.51 -2.88
C LYS A 154 7.60 -14.75 -3.55
N PRO A 155 7.34 -14.18 -4.74
CA PRO A 155 6.12 -14.44 -5.48
C PRO A 155 5.99 -15.94 -5.71
N THR A 156 4.90 -16.53 -5.20
CA THR A 156 4.53 -17.89 -5.57
C THR A 156 4.05 -17.88 -7.01
N THR A 157 4.56 -18.80 -7.83
CA THR A 157 4.08 -19.04 -9.20
C THR A 157 2.55 -19.22 -9.15
N PRO A 158 1.76 -18.60 -10.05
CA PRO A 158 0.30 -18.66 -9.95
C PRO A 158 -0.18 -20.11 -9.99
N LYS A 159 -0.83 -20.58 -8.92
CA LYS A 159 -1.62 -21.79 -8.99
C LYS A 159 -2.88 -21.45 -9.81
N PRO A 160 -3.26 -22.24 -10.83
CA PRO A 160 -4.43 -21.94 -11.64
C PRO A 160 -5.67 -21.77 -10.75
N SER A 161 -6.32 -20.62 -10.88
CA SER A 161 -7.52 -20.26 -10.11
C SER A 161 -8.70 -21.11 -10.57
N THR A 162 -9.26 -21.92 -9.68
CA THR A 162 -10.58 -22.54 -9.85
C THR A 162 -11.65 -21.52 -9.49
N THR A 163 -12.43 -21.10 -10.50
CA THR A 163 -13.52 -20.13 -10.45
C THR A 163 -14.62 -20.50 -9.44
N PRO A 164 -14.92 -19.65 -8.44
CA PRO A 164 -16.21 -19.65 -7.78
C PRO A 164 -17.14 -18.60 -8.40
N ARG A 165 -18.41 -18.99 -8.49
CA ARG A 165 -19.57 -18.27 -9.06
C ARG A 165 -19.79 -16.87 -8.46
N PRO A 166 -20.29 -15.88 -9.23
CA PRO A 166 -20.39 -14.50 -8.77
C PRO A 166 -21.53 -14.31 -7.77
N THR A 167 -21.25 -13.57 -6.69
CA THR A 167 -22.27 -12.95 -5.83
C THR A 167 -22.00 -11.45 -5.77
N THR A 168 -23.01 -10.68 -6.15
CA THR A 168 -23.07 -9.22 -6.27
C THR A 168 -22.96 -8.50 -4.92
N THR A 169 -21.98 -7.58 -4.79
CA THR A 169 -22.09 -6.20 -4.23
C THR A 169 -20.73 -5.49 -4.39
N PRO A 170 -20.64 -4.27 -4.96
CA PRO A 170 -19.37 -3.58 -5.13
C PRO A 170 -18.96 -2.81 -3.87
N SER A 171 -17.81 -3.17 -3.28
CA SER A 171 -17.16 -2.39 -2.22
C SER A 171 -15.97 -1.64 -2.82
N LYS A 172 -16.12 -0.32 -3.02
CA LYS A 172 -15.05 0.58 -3.47
C LYS A 172 -14.26 1.04 -2.24
N PHE A 173 -13.13 0.43 -1.97
CA PHE A 173 -12.11 1.00 -1.08
C PHE A 173 -10.77 1.05 -1.79
N ALA A 174 -10.13 2.21 -1.70
CA ALA A 174 -8.84 2.53 -2.26
C ALA A 174 -8.08 3.24 -1.14
N SER A 175 -6.96 2.68 -0.69
CA SER A 175 -6.23 3.14 0.50
C SER A 175 -4.74 2.95 0.26
N PHE A 176 -3.92 3.86 0.76
CA PHE A 176 -2.46 3.76 0.63
C PHE A 176 -1.79 3.87 1.97
N LEU A 177 -0.79 3.03 2.17
CA LEU A 177 0.03 3.00 3.36
C LEU A 177 1.44 3.39 2.94
N LEU A 178 1.94 4.50 3.48
CA LEU A 178 3.33 4.91 3.33
C LEU A 178 4.09 4.39 4.54
N LEU A 179 5.13 3.61 4.29
CA LEU A 179 5.93 2.96 5.33
C LEU A 179 7.37 3.43 5.28
N HIS A 180 8.01 3.43 6.44
CA HIS A 180 9.42 3.76 6.55
C HIS A 180 10.10 2.83 7.54
N GLU A 181 11.19 2.22 7.08
CA GLU A 181 12.02 1.28 7.83
C GLU A 181 13.49 1.73 7.72
N LYS A 182 14.11 2.27 8.78
CA LYS A 182 15.56 2.55 8.76
C LYS A 182 16.32 1.24 8.98
N GLY A 183 16.99 0.75 7.94
CA GLY A 183 17.95 -0.35 8.06
C GLY A 183 19.11 0.03 8.99
N ALA A 184 19.49 -0.89 9.89
CA ALA A 184 20.64 -0.73 10.76
C ALA A 184 21.93 -0.67 9.93
N HIS A 185 22.73 0.38 10.11
CA HIS A 185 24.10 0.45 9.62
C HIS A 185 24.92 -0.67 10.28
N THR A 186 25.56 -1.50 9.46
CA THR A 186 26.70 -2.32 9.91
C THR A 186 27.83 -1.40 10.36
N LEU A 187 28.27 -1.55 11.60
CA LEU A 187 29.49 -0.94 12.13
C LEU A 187 30.70 -1.41 11.30
N PRO A 188 31.66 -0.53 10.96
CA PRO A 188 32.95 -0.99 10.46
C PRO A 188 33.75 -1.62 11.61
N GLN A 189 34.57 -2.61 11.24
CA GLN A 189 35.47 -3.38 12.11
C GLN A 189 36.45 -2.52 12.88
#